data_AF-A0A6A8AN42-F1
#
_entry.id   AF-A0A6A8AN42-F1
#
_cell.length_a   1.000
_cell.length_b   1.000
_cell.length_c   1.000
_cell.angle_alpha   90.00
_cell.angle_beta   90.00
_cell.angle_gamma   90.00
#
_symmetry.space_group_name_H-M   'P 1'
#
loop_
_entity.id
_entity.type
_entity.pdbx_description
1 polymer ?
#
loop_
_entity_poly.entity_id
_entity_poly.type
_entity_poly.pdbx_seq_one_letter_code
_entity_poly.pdbx_strand_id
1 'polypeptide(L)' 'MGKGNRESLAEFHRKALFIGAMHFQDAYNYDLERVKSCGIHYATPDLRIIPFCTYNAIHRPSVEKAFSMPLHKPRPESK' A
#
# COMPACT_ATOMS: atom_id res chain seq x y z
N MET A 1 -4.74 5.09 28.64
CA MET A 1 -4.07 4.16 27.70
C MET A 1 -3.84 2.85 28.45
N GLY A 2 -4.37 1.74 27.93
CA GLY A 2 -4.42 0.44 28.62
C GLY A 2 -3.04 -0.21 28.79
N LYS A 3 -2.97 -1.22 29.67
CA LYS A 3 -1.76 -2.02 29.94
C LYS A 3 -1.22 -2.61 28.62
N GLY A 4 0.09 -2.55 28.39
CA GLY A 4 0.76 -3.10 27.20
C GLY A 4 0.84 -4.63 27.17
N ASN A 5 -0.29 -5.31 27.25
CA ASN A 5 -0.38 -6.78 27.21
C ASN A 5 -1.13 -7.27 25.96
N ARG A 6 -0.98 -8.57 25.66
CA ARG A 6 -1.55 -9.20 24.46
C ARG A 6 -3.08 -9.09 24.45
N GLU A 7 -3.70 -9.20 25.60
CA GLU A 7 -5.16 -9.16 25.76
C GLU A 7 -5.71 -7.79 25.38
N SER A 8 -5.04 -6.71 25.79
CA SER A 8 -5.41 -5.33 25.42
C SER A 8 -5.21 -5.08 23.93
N LEU A 9 -4.12 -5.60 23.33
CA LEU A 9 -3.91 -5.53 21.89
C LEU A 9 -4.98 -6.30 21.10
N ALA A 10 -5.36 -7.50 21.57
CA ALA A 10 -6.37 -8.33 20.94
C ALA A 10 -7.77 -7.68 21.01
N GLU A 11 -8.10 -7.02 22.12
CA GLU A 11 -9.35 -6.27 22.23
C GLU A 11 -9.40 -5.07 21.27
N PHE A 12 -8.32 -4.29 21.20
CA PHE A 12 -8.19 -3.20 20.23
C PHE A 12 -8.32 -3.73 18.79
N HIS A 13 -7.58 -4.77 18.45
CA HIS A 13 -7.57 -5.35 17.11
C HIS A 13 -8.97 -5.78 16.65
N ARG A 14 -9.76 -6.43 17.51
CA ARG A 14 -11.14 -6.83 17.18
C ARG A 14 -12.05 -5.65 16.86
N LYS A 15 -11.82 -4.49 17.48
CA LYS A 15 -12.62 -3.26 17.27
C LYS A 15 -12.10 -2.42 16.10
N ALA A 16 -10.83 -2.54 15.76
CA ALA A 16 -10.16 -1.76 14.71
C ALA A 16 -10.02 -2.50 13.37
N LEU A 17 -10.34 -3.79 13.31
CA LEU A 17 -10.22 -4.59 12.09
C LEU A 17 -11.17 -4.08 11.00
N PHE A 18 -10.59 -3.54 9.94
CA PHE A 18 -11.31 -3.19 8.72
C PHE A 18 -11.28 -4.36 7.74
N ILE A 19 -12.44 -4.78 7.25
CA ILE A 19 -12.57 -5.79 6.19
C ILE A 19 -13.14 -5.10 4.95
N GLY A 20 -12.36 -5.06 3.88
CA GLY A 20 -12.77 -4.53 2.59
C GLY A 20 -12.69 -5.59 1.51
N ALA A 21 -13.68 -5.61 0.61
CA ALA A 21 -13.69 -6.46 -0.58
C ALA A 21 -13.96 -5.60 -1.81
N MET A 22 -13.10 -5.70 -2.82
CA MET A 22 -13.22 -4.95 -4.08
C MET A 22 -12.55 -5.70 -5.22
N HIS A 23 -13.13 -5.62 -6.42
CA HIS A 23 -12.50 -6.17 -7.61
C HIS A 23 -11.32 -5.32 -8.06
N PHE A 24 -10.23 -5.98 -8.44
CA PHE A 24 -9.09 -5.31 -9.07
C PHE A 24 -9.49 -4.74 -10.43
N GLN A 25 -8.88 -3.61 -10.77
CA GLN A 25 -9.07 -2.92 -12.04
C GLN A 25 -7.86 -3.14 -12.95
N ASP A 26 -8.13 -3.29 -14.23
CA ASP A 26 -7.17 -3.40 -15.32
C ASP A 26 -7.45 -2.32 -16.38
N ALA A 27 -6.77 -2.40 -17.53
CA ALA A 27 -6.90 -1.40 -18.60
C ALA A 27 -8.28 -1.38 -19.28
N TYR A 28 -9.08 -2.44 -19.16
CA TYR A 28 -10.37 -2.58 -19.85
C TYR A 28 -11.58 -2.21 -18.97
N ASN A 29 -11.41 -2.17 -17.64
CA ASN A 29 -12.49 -1.87 -16.69
C ASN A 29 -12.13 -0.73 -15.71
N TYR A 30 -11.21 0.14 -16.13
CA TYR A 30 -10.69 1.22 -15.31
C TYR A 30 -11.73 2.33 -15.09
N ASP A 31 -12.02 2.63 -13.83
CA ASP A 31 -13.01 3.59 -13.36
C ASP A 31 -12.38 4.54 -12.33
N LEU A 32 -12.34 5.82 -12.68
CA LEU A 32 -11.75 6.88 -11.86
C LEU A 32 -12.52 7.16 -10.56
N GLU A 33 -13.84 7.04 -10.56
CA GLU A 33 -14.64 7.26 -9.34
C GLU A 33 -14.36 6.15 -8.31
N ARG A 34 -14.20 4.91 -8.79
CA ARG A 34 -13.76 3.80 -7.93
C ARG A 34 -12.36 3.99 -7.38
N VAL A 35 -11.44 4.54 -8.18
CA VAL A 35 -10.07 4.85 -7.74
C VAL A 35 -10.05 5.92 -6.64
N LYS A 36 -10.89 6.96 -6.75
CA LYS A 36 -11.01 8.02 -5.72
C LYS A 36 -11.46 7.49 -4.36
N SER A 37 -12.19 6.38 -4.34
CA SER A 37 -12.70 5.74 -3.13
C SER A 37 -11.88 4.52 -2.68
N CYS A 38 -10.67 4.33 -3.21
CA CYS A 38 -9.84 3.17 -2.89
C CYS A 38 -9.40 3.21 -1.41
N GLY A 39 -9.42 2.06 -0.73
CA GLY A 39 -8.95 1.93 0.65
C GLY A 39 -7.50 1.47 0.80
N ILE A 40 -6.85 1.07 -0.30
CA ILE A 40 -5.51 0.47 -0.28
C ILE A 40 -4.59 1.28 -1.19
N HIS A 41 -3.45 1.72 -0.64
CA HIS A 41 -2.53 2.61 -1.31
C HIS A 41 -1.08 2.18 -1.13
N TYR A 42 -0.25 2.51 -2.11
CA TYR A 42 1.20 2.46 -2.02
C TYR A 42 1.75 3.84 -1.68
N ALA A 43 2.64 3.91 -0.70
CA ALA A 43 3.50 5.07 -0.48
C ALA A 43 4.81 4.85 -1.24
N THR A 44 5.17 5.79 -2.10
CA THR A 44 6.42 5.74 -2.87
C THR A 44 7.53 6.56 -2.20
N PRO A 45 8.82 6.31 -2.51
CA PRO A 45 9.94 7.03 -1.90
C PRO A 45 9.95 8.55 -2.16
N ASP A 46 9.31 9.00 -3.25
CA ASP A 46 9.08 10.42 -3.58
C ASP A 46 7.80 11.00 -2.96
N LEU A 47 7.28 10.36 -1.91
CA LEU A 47 6.17 10.83 -1.07
C LEU A 47 4.80 10.91 -1.78
N ARG A 48 4.63 10.19 -2.90
CA ARG A 48 3.30 10.04 -3.50
C ARG A 48 2.53 8.91 -2.82
N ILE A 49 1.22 9.10 -2.69
CA ILE A 49 0.26 8.08 -2.27
C ILE A 49 -0.53 7.68 -3.49
N ILE A 50 -0.41 6.42 -3.92
CA ILE A 50 -0.97 5.94 -5.17
C ILE A 50 -1.95 4.79 -4.87
N PRO A 51 -3.22 4.86 -5.32
CA PRO A 51 -4.18 3.76 -5.16
C PRO A 51 -3.67 2.45 -5.76
N PHE A 52 -4.05 1.32 -5.16
CA PHE A 52 -3.51 -0.01 -5.50
C PHE A 52 -3.59 -0.34 -7.00
N CYS A 53 -4.77 -0.21 -7.61
CA CYS A 53 -4.95 -0.58 -9.01
C CYS A 53 -4.21 0.40 -9.94
N THR A 54 -4.25 1.70 -9.65
CA THR A 54 -3.54 2.74 -10.40
C THR A 54 -2.02 2.54 -10.36
N TYR A 55 -1.49 2.14 -9.20
CA TYR A 55 -0.08 1.78 -9.07
C TYR A 55 0.26 0.62 -10.00
N ASN A 56 -0.45 -0.50 -9.87
CA ASN A 56 -0.11 -1.73 -10.60
C ASN A 56 -0.36 -1.64 -12.11
N ALA A 57 -1.40 -0.92 -12.55
CA ALA A 57 -1.74 -0.81 -13.96
C ALA A 57 -0.95 0.28 -14.70
N ILE A 58 -0.51 1.35 -14.02
CA ILE A 58 0.01 2.56 -14.68
C ILE A 58 1.38 2.99 -14.14
N HIS A 59 1.50 3.17 -12.82
CA HIS A 59 2.69 3.84 -12.26
C HIS A 59 3.85 2.92 -11.91
N ARG A 60 3.61 1.61 -11.74
CA ARG A 60 4.62 0.64 -11.31
C ARG A 60 5.91 0.71 -12.15
N PRO A 61 5.87 0.71 -13.50
CA PRO A 61 7.10 0.75 -14.30
C PRO A 61 7.95 2.00 -14.07
N SER A 62 7.33 3.18 -13.91
CA SER A 62 8.07 4.43 -13.69
C SER A 62 8.63 4.53 -12.28
N VAL A 63 7.88 4.06 -11.27
CA VAL A 63 8.33 4.00 -9.88
C VAL A 63 9.48 3.01 -9.72
N GLU A 64 9.34 1.79 -10.24
CA GLU A 64 10.39 0.77 -10.14
C GLU A 64 11.66 1.20 -10.88
N LYS A 65 11.54 1.80 -12.06
CA LYS A 65 12.70 2.34 -12.78
C LYS A 65 13.45 3.41 -11.99
N ALA A 66 12.74 4.24 -11.21
CA ALA A 66 13.33 5.32 -10.45
C ALA A 66 13.94 4.85 -9.11
N PHE A 67 13.35 3.87 -8.44
CA PHE A 67 13.66 3.57 -7.04
C PHE A 67 14.03 2.11 -6.73
N SER A 68 13.87 1.17 -7.67
CA SER A 68 14.18 -0.24 -7.40
C SER A 68 15.66 -0.46 -7.15
N MET A 69 15.96 -1.32 -6.17
CA MET A 69 17.32 -1.77 -5.87
C MET A 69 17.51 -3.23 -6.32
N PRO A 70 18.69 -3.62 -6.84
CA PRO A 70 18.99 -5.01 -7.17
C PRO A 70 18.98 -5.91 -5.92
N LEU A 71 18.31 -7.06 -5.99
CA LEU A 71 18.21 -8.02 -4.88
C LEU A 71 19.56 -8.54 -4.39
N HIS A 72 20.54 -8.65 -5.28
CA HIS A 72 21.86 -9.24 -4.99
C HIS A 72 22.92 -8.22 -4.55
N LYS A 73 22.56 -6.94 -4.33
CA LYS A 73 23.49 -5.95 -3.80
C LYS A 73 23.16 -5.63 -2.35
N PRO A 74 24.14 -5.68 -1.43
CA PRO A 74 23.92 -5.25 -0.06
C PRO A 74 23.47 -3.80 -0.03
N ARG A 75 22.52 -3.49 0.86
CA ARG A 75 22.01 -2.14 1.03
C ARG A 75 23.17 -1.23 1.49
N PRO A 76 23.39 -0.06 0.87
CA PRO A 76 24.35 0.89 1.41
C PRO A 76 23.92 1.28 2.82
N GLU A 77 24.86 1.27 3.75
CA GLU A 77 24.59 1.59 5.15
C GLU A 77 23.99 2.99 5.26
N SER A 78 22.80 3.09 5.85
CA SER A 78 22.19 4.38 6.19
C SER A 78 23.02 4.99 7.32
N LYS A 79 23.70 6.12 7.04
CA LYS A 79 24.33 6.94 8.07
C LYS A 79 23.30 7.49 9.05
#